data_AF-A0A8J8DM09-F1
#
_entry.id   AF-A0A8J8DM09-F1
#
_cell.length_a   1.000
_cell.length_b   1.000
_cell.length_c   1.000
_cell.angle_alpha   90.00
_cell.angle_beta   90.00
_cell.angle_gamma   90.00
#
_symmetry.space_group_name_H-M   'P 1'
#
loop_
_entity.id
_entity.type
_entity.pdbx_description
1 polymer ?
#
loop_
_entity_poly.entity_id
_entity_poly.type
_entity_poly.pdbx_seq_one_letter_code
_entity_poly.pdbx_strand_id
1 'polypeptide(L)' 'MGREASELRALLKMIRDFGGSASWPVLVNNCSKYGIQFLDLKLLLEIAKQRGLIKEEAGIYTLVRIVKH' A
#
# COMPACT_ATOMS: atom_id res chain seq x y z
N MET A 1 -14.32 -11.15 8.90
CA MET A 1 -13.08 -10.86 8.14
C MET A 1 -12.32 -9.79 8.89
N GLY A 2 -11.03 -10.00 9.19
CA GLY A 2 -10.24 -9.10 10.04
C GLY A 2 -10.00 -7.74 9.39
N ARG A 3 -10.14 -6.67 10.17
CA ARG A 3 -9.95 -5.26 9.79
C ARG A 3 -8.67 -5.03 8.97
N GLU A 4 -7.57 -5.66 9.38
CA GLU A 4 -6.27 -5.63 8.70
C GLU A 4 -6.33 -6.07 7.22
N ALA A 5 -7.10 -7.11 6.90
CA ALA A 5 -7.20 -7.59 5.52
C ALA A 5 -7.91 -6.59 4.60
N SER A 6 -8.90 -5.87 5.14
CA SER A 6 -9.61 -4.80 4.44
C SER A 6 -8.72 -3.57 4.25
N GLU A 7 -7.99 -3.16 5.28
CA GLU A 7 -7.06 -2.02 5.24
C GLU A 7 -5.87 -2.29 4.31
N LEU A 8 -5.32 -3.50 4.32
CA LEU A 8 -4.27 -3.92 3.39
C LEU A 8 -4.78 -3.92 1.94
N ARG A 9 -6.00 -4.40 1.70
CA ARG A 9 -6.61 -4.33 0.37
C ARG A 9 -6.80 -2.88 -0.08
N ALA A 10 -7.21 -1.98 0.83
CA ALA A 10 -7.33 -0.56 0.54
C ALA A 10 -5.98 0.07 0.18
N LEU A 11 -4.91 -0.27 0.89
CA LEU A 11 -3.55 0.21 0.59
C LEU A 11 -3.10 -0.22 -0.81
N LEU A 12 -3.26 -1.51 -1.14
CA LEU A 12 -2.88 -2.03 -2.45
C LEU A 12 -3.73 -1.44 -3.59
N LYS A 13 -5.00 -1.14 -3.32
CA LYS A 13 -5.86 -0.41 -4.26
C LYS A 13 -5.33 1.00 -4.48
N MET A 14 -5.01 1.73 -3.41
CA MET A 14 -4.46 3.08 -3.51
C MET A 14 -3.20 3.13 -4.38
N ILE A 15 -2.21 2.25 -4.13
CA ILE A 15 -0.98 2.22 -4.93
C ILE A 15 -1.29 1.90 -6.41
N ARG A 16 -2.27 1.02 -6.67
CA ARG A 16 -2.71 0.68 -8.04
C ARG A 16 -3.37 1.86 -8.76
N ASP A 17 -4.21 2.61 -8.07
CA ASP A 17 -4.92 3.76 -8.62
C ASP A 17 -3.94 4.89 -9.01
N PHE A 18 -2.75 4.91 -8.39
CA PHE A 18 -1.61 5.77 -8.80
C PHE A 18 -0.68 5.15 -9.86
N GLY A 19 -1.13 4.12 -10.59
CA GLY A 19 -0.35 3.50 -11.66
C GLY A 19 0.52 2.33 -11.21
N GLY A 20 0.33 1.84 -9.99
CA GLY A 20 1.07 0.71 -9.43
C GLY A 20 2.34 1.07 -8.66
N SER A 21 2.67 2.37 -8.61
CA SER A 21 3.78 2.93 -7.83
C SER A 21 3.36 4.27 -7.23
N ALA A 22 3.68 4.51 -5.96
CA ALA A 22 3.35 5.78 -5.30
C ALA A 22 4.42 6.15 -4.26
N SER A 23 4.75 7.43 -4.18
CA SER A 23 5.70 7.95 -3.18
C SER A 23 5.04 8.14 -1.82
N TRP A 24 5.83 8.17 -0.75
CA TRP A 24 5.34 8.43 0.62
C TRP A 24 4.42 9.67 0.71
N PRO A 25 4.77 10.86 0.17
CA PRO A 25 3.88 12.02 0.22
C PRO A 25 2.54 11.80 -0.47
N VAL A 26 2.52 11.07 -1.59
CA VAL A 26 1.28 10.76 -2.32
C VAL A 26 0.38 9.85 -1.48
N LEU A 27 0.96 8.83 -0.83
CA LEU A 27 0.20 7.93 0.05
C LEU A 27 -0.36 8.66 1.27
N VAL A 28 0.47 9.45 1.94
CA VAL A 28 0.06 10.25 3.11
C VAL A 28 -1.07 11.21 2.77
N ASN A 29 -0.97 11.93 1.65
CA ASN A 29 -1.97 12.91 1.23
C ASN A 29 -3.30 12.30 0.80
N ASN A 30 -3.35 10.98 0.56
CA ASN A 30 -4.54 10.32 0.03
C ASN A 30 -5.07 9.18 0.91
N CYS A 31 -4.34 8.71 1.93
CA CYS A 31 -4.70 7.51 2.69
C CYS A 31 -6.11 7.58 3.32
N SER A 32 -6.53 8.76 3.81
CA SER A 32 -7.86 8.97 4.38
C SER A 32 -8.99 8.75 3.36
N LYS A 33 -8.75 9.05 2.07
CA LYS A 33 -9.73 8.81 0.99
C LYS A 33 -9.98 7.32 0.74
N TYR A 34 -9.04 6.46 1.15
CA TYR A 34 -9.14 5.01 1.08
C TYR A 34 -9.56 4.39 2.42
N GLY A 35 -9.95 5.20 3.41
CA GLY A 35 -10.35 4.73 4.74
C GLY A 35 -9.19 4.27 5.61
N ILE A 36 -7.95 4.63 5.27
CA ILE A 36 -6.75 4.27 6.03
C ILE A 36 -6.40 5.42 6.97
N GLN A 37 -6.27 5.11 8.25
CA GLN A 37 -5.78 6.09 9.22
C GLN A 37 -4.30 6.34 9.00
N PHE A 38 -3.87 7.59 9.14
CA PHE A 38 -2.47 7.96 8.95
C PHE A 38 -1.51 7.17 9.85
N LEU A 39 -1.91 6.93 11.11
CA LEU A 39 -1.13 6.13 12.07
C LEU A 39 -0.95 4.67 11.62
N ASP A 40 -1.94 4.12 10.92
CA ASP A 40 -1.93 2.73 10.44
C ASP A 40 -1.19 2.58 9.10
N LEU A 41 -1.05 3.66 8.31
CA LEU A 41 -0.47 3.61 6.97
C LEU A 41 0.95 3.01 6.97
N LYS A 42 1.80 3.45 7.92
CA LYS A 42 3.18 2.97 8.00
C LYS A 42 3.23 1.47 8.35
N LEU A 43 2.40 1.03 9.29
CA LEU A 43 2.29 -0.38 9.67
C LEU A 43 1.81 -1.23 8.49
N LEU A 44 0.79 -0.76 7.76
CA LEU A 44 0.25 -1.47 6.60
C LEU A 44 1.28 -1.61 5.47
N LEU A 45 2.12 -0.59 5.24
CA LEU A 45 3.22 -0.66 4.27
C LEU A 45 4.26 -1.69 4.69
N GLU A 46 4.63 -1.74 5.97
CA GLU A 46 5.55 -2.77 6.48
C GLU A 46 4.96 -4.18 6.35
N ILE A 47 3.69 -4.37 6.69
CA ILE A 47 2.98 -5.65 6.49
C ILE A 47 2.96 -6.02 5.00
N ALA A 48 2.65 -5.08 4.11
CA ALA A 48 2.62 -5.30 2.67
C ALA A 48 4.01 -5.68 2.12
N LYS A 49 5.08 -5.04 2.61
CA LYS A 49 6.48 -5.37 2.28
C LYS A 49 6.86 -6.77 2.77
N GLN A 50 6.57 -7.09 4.04
CA GLN A 50 6.84 -8.41 4.62
C GLN A 50 6.12 -9.53 3.88
N ARG A 51 4.91 -9.26 3.38
CA ARG A 51 4.13 -10.20 2.56
C ARG A 51 4.55 -10.24 1.09
N GLY A 52 5.56 -9.47 0.68
CA GLY A 52 6.04 -9.40 -0.70
C GLY A 52 5.03 -8.81 -1.69
N LEU A 53 4.03 -8.06 -1.21
CA LEU A 53 2.98 -7.46 -2.03
C LEU A 53 3.43 -6.15 -2.66
N ILE A 54 4.37 -5.46 -2.00
CA ILE A 54 5.00 -4.24 -2.48
C ILE A 54 6.51 -4.28 -2.25
N LYS A 55 7.24 -3.46 -3.00
CA LYS A 55 8.65 -3.11 -2.77
C LYS A 55 8.75 -1.63 -2.47
N GLU A 56 9.72 -1.26 -1.64
CA GLU A 56 10.06 0.13 -1.36
C GLU A 56 11.46 0.44 -1.86
N GLU A 57 11.59 1.45 -2.72
CA GLU A 57 12.88 1.95 -3.22
C GLU A 57 12.86 3.48 -3.18
N ALA A 58 13.81 4.08 -2.45
CA ALA A 58 13.94 5.54 -2.32
C ALA A 58 12.63 6.27 -1.91
N GLY A 59 11.81 5.66 -1.04
CA GLY A 59 10.52 6.22 -0.60
C GLY A 59 9.38 6.08 -1.62
N ILE A 60 9.56 5.25 -2.65
CA ILE A 60 8.54 4.87 -3.63
C ILE A 60 8.09 3.43 -3.36
N TYR A 61 6.79 3.23 -3.19
CA TYR A 61 6.16 1.95 -2.93
C TYR A 61 5.50 1.42 -4.20
N THR A 62 5.96 0.28 -4.69
CA THR A 62 5.54 -0.31 -5.96
C THR A 62 4.93 -1.69 -5.76
N LEU A 63 3.79 -1.97 -6.39
CA LEU A 63 3.16 -3.29 -6.38
C LEU A 63 4.07 -4.33 -7.03
N VAL A 64 4.24 -5.47 -6.36
CA VAL A 64 4.89 -6.63 -6.97
C VAL A 64 3.89 -7.32 -7.89
N ARG A 65 4.17 -7.32 -9.20
CA ARG A 65 3.39 -8.14 -10.14
C ARG A 65 3.69 -9.61 -9.87
N ILE A 66 2.68 -10.37 -9.46
CA ILE A 66 2.73 -11.82 -9.53
C ILE A 66 2.57 -12.17 -11.01
N VAL A 67 3.68 -12.40 -11.70
CA VAL A 67 3.66 -12.99 -13.05
C VAL A 67 3.22 -14.44 -12.85
N LYS A 68 1.97 -14.76 -13.20
CA LYS A 68 1.56 -16.16 -13.35
C LYS A 68 2.28 -16.67 -14.60
N HIS A 69 3.24 -17.56 -14.40
CA HIS A 69 3.86 -18.34 -15.46
C HIS A 69 2.96 -19.51 -15.85
#